data_AF-A0A418VWV2-F1
#
_entry.id   AF-A0A418VWV2-F1
#
_cell.length_a   1.000
_cell.length_b   1.000
_cell.length_c   1.000
_cell.angle_alpha   90.00
_cell.angle_beta   90.00
_cell.angle_gamma   90.00
#
_symmetry.space_group_name_H-M   'P 1'
#
loop_
_entity.id
_entity.type
_entity.pdbx_description
1 polymer ?
#
loop_
_entity_poly.entity_id
_entity_poly.type
_entity_poly.pdbx_seq_one_letter_code
_entity_poly.pdbx_strand_id
1 'polypeptide(L)' 'MTDSAQDRRLQAMTDALRSIIHEAGSARSALCEHELVIRLDTILAVARAALDADEAAQGGMPPFSP' A
#
# COMPACT_ATOMS: atom_id res chain seq x y z
N MET A 1 2.06 3.54 24.93
CA MET A 1 2.41 4.48 23.82
C MET A 1 2.53 3.79 22.46
N THR A 2 2.62 2.45 22.39
CA THR A 2 2.75 1.64 21.16
C THR A 2 1.47 1.53 20.33
N ASP A 3 0.28 1.52 20.95
CA ASP A 3 -1.00 1.40 20.22
C ASP A 3 -1.19 2.49 19.16
N SER A 4 -0.91 3.75 19.48
CA SER A 4 -1.16 4.86 18.54
C SER A 4 -0.33 4.79 17.24
N ALA A 5 0.84 4.16 17.26
CA ALA A 5 1.68 3.98 16.07
C ALA A 5 1.20 2.79 15.23
N GLN A 6 0.80 1.71 15.91
CA GLN A 6 0.22 0.53 15.29
C GLN A 6 -1.14 0.85 14.64
N ASP A 7 -1.98 1.63 15.31
CA ASP A 7 -3.28 2.09 14.80
C ASP A 7 -3.11 2.95 13.54
N ARG A 8 -2.15 3.89 13.54
CA ARG A 8 -1.85 4.73 12.36
C ARG A 8 -1.38 3.89 11.17
N ARG A 9 -0.59 2.85 11.42
CA ARG A 9 -0.14 1.92 10.37
C ARG A 9 -1.29 1.10 9.82
N LEU A 10 -2.12 0.53 10.69
CA LEU A 10 -3.28 -0.26 10.26
C LEU A 10 -4.25 0.59 9.44
N GLN A 11 -4.43 1.86 9.82
CA GLN A 11 -5.21 2.81 9.06
C GLN A 11 -4.59 3.09 7.69
N ALA A 12 -3.28 3.35 7.62
CA ALA A 12 -2.58 3.58 6.34
C ALA A 12 -2.65 2.37 5.39
N MET A 13 -2.50 1.15 5.90
CA MET A 13 -2.68 -0.07 5.10
C MET A 13 -4.13 -0.21 4.61
N THR A 14 -5.11 0.08 5.47
CA THR A 14 -6.53 0.02 5.10
C THR A 14 -6.85 0.99 3.97
N ASP A 15 -6.30 2.20 4.03
CA ASP A 15 -6.52 3.22 2.99
C ASP A 15 -5.82 2.86 1.67
N ALA A 16 -4.62 2.29 1.73
CA ALA A 16 -3.95 1.77 0.55
C ALA A 16 -4.73 0.63 -0.12
N LEU A 17 -5.25 -0.32 0.67
CA LEU A 17 -6.07 -1.42 0.16
C LEU A 17 -7.35 -0.91 -0.51
N ARG A 18 -8.02 0.10 0.06
CA ARG A 18 -9.17 0.75 -0.57
C ARG A 18 -8.81 1.39 -1.91
N SER A 19 -7.67 2.08 -1.97
CA SER A 19 -7.17 2.70 -3.21
C SER A 19 -6.88 1.65 -4.29
N ILE A 20 -6.24 0.54 -3.93
CA ILE A 20 -5.97 -0.58 -4.84
C ILE A 20 -7.27 -1.17 -5.39
N ILE A 21 -8.27 -1.40 -4.54
CA ILE A 21 -9.59 -1.93 -4.97
C ILE A 21 -10.26 -0.98 -5.97
N HIS A 22 -10.23 0.33 -5.70
CA HIS A 22 -10.81 1.33 -6.59
C HIS A 22 -10.14 1.34 -7.98
N GLU A 23 -8.80 1.35 -8.01
CA GLU A 23 -8.07 1.35 -9.28
C GLU A 23 -8.22 0.02 -10.02
N ALA A 24 -8.26 -1.11 -9.30
CA ALA A 24 -8.53 -2.41 -9.92
C ALA A 24 -9.93 -2.46 -10.56
N GLY A 25 -10.96 -1.93 -9.90
CA GLY A 25 -12.30 -1.81 -10.46
C GLY A 25 -12.34 -0.93 -11.71
N SER A 26 -11.56 0.15 -11.70
CA SER A 26 -11.48 1.07 -12.82
C SER A 26 -10.66 0.52 -13.99
N ALA A 27 -9.58 -0.23 -13.71
CA ALA A 27 -8.79 -0.95 -14.70
C ALA A 27 -9.64 -2.00 -15.44
N ARG A 28 -10.52 -2.71 -14.72
CA ARG A 28 -11.50 -3.64 -15.33
C ARG A 28 -12.46 -2.96 -16.31
N SER A 29 -12.69 -1.66 -16.15
CA SER A 29 -13.61 -0.88 -16.99
C SER A 29 -12.88 -0.12 -18.10
N ALA A 30 -11.55 -0.23 -18.19
CA ALA A 30 -10.77 0.45 -19.22
C ALA A 30 -11.08 -0.14 -20.61
N LEU A 31 -11.33 0.73 -21.58
CA LEU A 31 -11.67 0.34 -22.95
C LEU A 31 -10.43 0.23 -23.85
N CYS A 32 -9.34 0.92 -23.47
CA CYS A 32 -8.10 1.01 -24.24
C CYS A 32 -6.93 0.39 -23.46
N GLU A 33 -6.04 -0.34 -24.17
CA GLU A 33 -4.84 -0.96 -23.58
C GLU A 33 -3.96 0.08 -22.87
N HIS A 34 -3.81 1.27 -23.46
CA HIS A 34 -3.02 2.34 -22.86
C HIS A 34 -3.55 2.79 -21.50
N GLU A 35 -4.87 2.94 -21.37
CA GLU A 35 -5.51 3.32 -20.10
C GLU A 35 -5.40 2.18 -19.07
N LEU A 36 -5.48 0.93 -19.51
CA LEU A 36 -5.28 -0.24 -18.66
C LEU A 36 -3.85 -0.26 -18.09
N VAL A 37 -2.83 -0.04 -18.92
CA VAL A 37 -1.42 0.00 -18.50
C VAL A 37 -1.19 1.08 -17.43
N ILE A 38 -1.68 2.30 -17.66
CA ILE A 38 -1.55 3.41 -16.69
C ILE A 38 -2.19 3.05 -15.34
N ARG A 39 -3.38 2.42 -15.36
CA ARG A 39 -4.07 2.04 -14.12
C ARG A 39 -3.36 0.89 -13.41
N LEU A 40 -2.81 -0.07 -14.14
CA LEU A 40 -1.99 -1.13 -13.56
C LEU A 40 -0.72 -0.57 -12.90
N ASP A 41 -0.03 0.37 -13.55
CA ASP A 41 1.14 1.05 -12.97
C ASP A 41 0.77 1.79 -11.67
N THR A 42 -0.40 2.44 -11.66
CA THR A 42 -0.91 3.12 -10.47
C THR A 42 -1.18 2.13 -9.33
N ILE A 43 -1.80 0.99 -9.61
CA ILE A 43 -2.02 -0.08 -8.63
C ILE A 43 -0.69 -0.58 -8.05
N LEU A 44 0.30 -0.84 -8.91
CA LEU A 44 1.62 -1.31 -8.50
C LEU A 44 2.34 -0.28 -7.62
N ALA A 45 2.28 1.01 -7.98
CA ALA A 45 2.87 2.09 -7.21
C ALA A 45 2.25 2.20 -5.81
N VAL A 46 0.91 2.16 -5.70
CA VAL A 46 0.20 2.21 -4.41
C VAL A 46 0.53 0.99 -3.55
N ALA A 47 0.50 -0.21 -4.14
CA ALA A 47 0.83 -1.44 -3.44
C ALA A 47 2.28 -1.41 -2.91
N ARG A 48 3.23 -0.92 -3.71
CA ARG A 48 4.62 -0.81 -3.29
C ARG A 48 4.79 0.17 -2.14
N ALA A 49 4.22 1.37 -2.24
CA ALA A 49 4.27 2.36 -1.18
C ALA A 49 3.67 1.84 0.14
N ALA A 50 2.60 1.05 0.06
CA ALA A 50 1.99 0.43 1.24
C ALA A 50 2.91 -0.61 1.90
N LEU A 51 3.60 -1.43 1.10
CA LEU A 51 4.57 -2.41 1.60
C LEU A 51 5.80 -1.73 2.22
N ASP A 52 6.35 -0.71 1.56
CA ASP A 52 7.53 0.01 2.07
C ASP A 52 7.20 0.74 3.40
N ALA A 53 5.99 1.31 3.52
CA ALA A 53 5.50 1.91 4.76
C ALA A 53 5.30 0.86 5.88
N ASP A 54 4.89 -0.35 5.51
CA ASP A 54 4.75 -1.48 6.42
C ASP A 54 6.10 -1.94 6.95
N GLU A 55 7.10 -2.12 6.07
CA GLU A 55 8.47 -2.51 6.40
C GLU A 55 9.18 -1.46 7.26
N ALA A 56 9.07 -0.17 6.90
CA ALA A 56 9.63 0.93 7.69
C ALA A 56 9.06 0.98 9.12
N ALA A 57 7.80 0.58 9.29
CA ALA A 57 7.17 0.47 10.60
C ALA A 57 7.55 -0.81 11.37
N GLN A 58 8.12 -1.83 10.72
CA GLN A 58 8.65 -3.05 11.36
C GLN A 58 10.15 -2.93 11.71
N GLY A 59 10.91 -2.13 10.96
CA GLY A 59 12.38 -1.99 11.06
C GLY A 59 12.93 -1.23 12.29
N GLY A 60 12.12 -0.99 13.31
CA GLY A 60 12.54 -0.31 14.55
C GLY A 60 13.07 -1.23 15.66
N MET A 61 13.12 -2.55 15.46
CA MET A 61 13.70 -3.46 16.45
C MET A 61 15.18 -3.73 16.08
N PRO A 62 16.17 -3.16 16.81
CA PRO A 62 17.56 -3.53 16.60
C PRO A 62 17.72 -5.03 16.88
N PRO A 63 18.60 -5.74 16.13
CA PRO A 63 18.93 -7.11 16.49
C PRO A 63 19.49 -7.09 17.91
N PHE A 64 18.89 -7.89 18.79
CA PHE A 64 19.39 -8.19 20.13
C PHE A 64 20.93 -8.27 20.07
N SER A 65 21.59 -7.33 20.74
CA SER A 65 23.01 -7.47 21.07
C SER A 65 23.11 -8.24 22.39
N PRO A 66 23.96 -9.26 22.47
CA PRO A 66 23.98 -10.27 23.55
C PRO A 66 24.33 -9.71 24.93
#